data_AF-A0A0C3K981-F1
#
_entry.id   AF-A0A0C3K981-F1
#
_cell.length_a   1.000
_cell.length_b   1.000
_cell.length_c   1.000
_cell.angle_alpha   90.00
_cell.angle_beta   90.00
_cell.angle_gamma   90.00
#
_symmetry.space_group_name_H-M   'P 1'
#
loop_
_entity.id
_entity.type
_entity.pdbx_description
1 polymer ?
#
loop_
_entity_poly.entity_id
_entity_poly.type
_entity_poly.pdbx_seq_one_letter_code
_entity_poly.pdbx_strand_id
1 'polypeptide(L)'
;MASQSDIAEYDVPHFTGESAEEAQDFIQAVNKRAYAAGKQKDSAWIADFAYPFFSRNALVWYEDLDEGIQNDWKLLKRAILAEFTRRQPAPSTVPSAAPAGPRLSSRDTPAAPPPPAPTKMIGHIRLASEVSNCVGYLTVPETWPRLGVVCANINEASVFEADILGRTLTGEEDSLVTLPNGLGESLFPGTNNYGYIVRSSSENRAKQWSSTWSIGGHSNTVTSLLQEGGRQCDAKFVADTFVHRSGIFVPADIHKFLAGAPRYTALTLHFEPVT
;
A
#
# COMPACT_ATOMS: atom_id res chain seq x y z
N MET A 1 19.00 9.28 -25.21
CA MET A 1 17.68 9.80 -25.62
C MET A 1 16.66 9.05 -24.80
N ALA A 2 15.87 9.76 -24.00
CA ALA A 2 14.93 9.17 -23.05
C ALA A 2 13.78 8.51 -23.81
N SER A 3 13.59 7.20 -23.65
CA SER A 3 12.36 6.54 -24.07
C SER A 3 11.31 6.76 -22.98
N GLN A 4 10.44 7.70 -23.28
CA GLN A 4 9.32 8.18 -22.50
C GLN A 4 8.15 7.19 -22.60
N SER A 5 8.26 5.99 -22.03
CA SER A 5 7.18 4.99 -22.01
C SER A 5 7.39 3.92 -20.94
N ASP A 6 7.57 4.28 -19.67
CA ASP A 6 7.57 3.31 -18.55
C ASP A 6 7.31 4.03 -17.20
N ILE A 7 6.13 4.65 -17.07
CA ILE A 7 5.56 4.91 -15.76
C ILE A 7 4.28 4.10 -15.73
N ALA A 8 4.34 3.00 -14.99
CA ALA A 8 3.20 2.15 -14.73
C ALA A 8 1.97 3.00 -14.42
N GLU A 9 0.90 2.67 -15.13
CA GLU A 9 -0.47 3.14 -15.05
C GLU A 9 -1.04 2.79 -13.66
N TYR A 10 -0.45 3.36 -12.60
CA TYR A 10 -0.95 3.28 -11.23
C TYR A 10 -1.87 4.46 -11.02
N ASP A 11 -3.17 4.16 -10.94
CA ASP A 11 -4.23 4.99 -10.39
C ASP A 11 -4.11 6.47 -10.81
N VAL A 12 -4.12 6.67 -12.13
CA VAL A 12 -4.32 7.98 -12.74
C VAL A 12 -5.67 8.47 -12.24
N PRO A 13 -5.73 9.51 -11.39
CA PRO A 13 -7.01 10.03 -10.93
C PRO A 13 -7.79 10.40 -12.19
N HIS A 14 -8.99 9.88 -12.37
CA HIS A 14 -9.84 10.27 -13.49
C HIS A 14 -11.04 10.97 -12.91
N PHE A 15 -11.29 12.20 -13.37
CA PHE A 15 -12.41 12.99 -12.89
C PHE A 15 -13.28 13.43 -14.05
N THR A 16 -14.48 12.86 -14.11
CA THR A 16 -15.50 13.10 -15.12
C THR A 16 -16.52 14.15 -14.66
N GLY A 17 -16.67 14.34 -13.35
CA GLY A 17 -17.58 15.31 -12.74
C GLY A 17 -19.01 14.81 -12.66
N GLU A 18 -19.19 13.50 -12.46
CA GLU A 18 -20.50 12.84 -12.47
C GLU A 18 -21.09 12.69 -11.06
N SER A 19 -20.27 12.65 -10.00
CA SER A 19 -20.76 12.50 -8.63
C SER A 19 -19.96 13.24 -7.56
N ALA A 20 -20.58 13.36 -6.39
CA ALA A 20 -19.96 13.95 -5.20
C ALA A 20 -18.86 13.04 -4.63
N GLU A 21 -19.08 11.73 -4.71
CA GLU A 21 -18.16 10.69 -4.29
C GLU A 21 -16.89 10.71 -5.17
N GLU A 22 -17.06 10.78 -6.49
CA GLU A 22 -15.97 10.89 -7.45
C GLU A 22 -15.12 12.15 -7.20
N ALA A 23 -15.77 13.28 -6.89
CA ALA A 23 -15.08 14.52 -6.55
C ALA A 23 -14.22 14.40 -5.28
N GLN A 24 -14.72 13.68 -4.27
CA GLN A 24 -13.98 13.44 -3.01
C GLN A 24 -12.79 12.50 -3.24
N ASP A 25 -13.00 11.42 -3.99
CA ASP A 25 -11.99 10.43 -4.32
C ASP A 25 -10.86 11.06 -5.15
N PHE A 26 -11.21 11.84 -6.18
CA PHE A 26 -10.26 12.60 -6.98
C PHE A 26 -9.40 13.55 -6.13
N ILE A 27 -10.02 14.35 -5.27
CA ILE A 27 -9.31 15.25 -4.36
C ILE A 27 -8.38 14.46 -3.43
N GLN A 28 -8.82 13.30 -2.94
CA GLN A 28 -8.01 12.47 -2.05
C GLN A 28 -6.79 11.90 -2.79
N ALA A 29 -6.98 11.38 -4.01
CA ALA A 29 -5.91 10.83 -4.84
C ALA A 29 -4.85 11.89 -5.18
N VAL A 30 -5.26 13.09 -5.61
CA VAL A 30 -4.34 14.21 -5.89
C VAL A 30 -3.55 14.60 -4.64
N ASN A 31 -4.20 14.70 -3.47
CA ASN A 31 -3.52 15.04 -2.22
C ASN A 31 -2.54 13.95 -1.75
N LYS A 32 -2.88 12.67 -1.91
CA LYS A 32 -1.98 11.54 -1.63
C LYS A 32 -0.73 11.62 -2.50
N ARG A 33 -0.88 11.92 -3.80
CA ARG A 33 0.25 12.07 -4.72
C ARG A 33 1.10 13.29 -4.38
N ALA A 34 0.49 14.43 -4.05
CA ALA A 34 1.20 15.62 -3.61
C ALA A 34 2.03 15.37 -2.34
N TYR A 35 1.49 14.59 -1.39
CA TYR A 35 2.21 14.19 -0.19
C TYR A 35 3.39 13.26 -0.50
N ALA A 36 3.18 12.25 -1.35
CA ALA A 36 4.24 11.32 -1.77
C ALA A 36 5.40 12.04 -2.50
N ALA A 37 5.09 13.09 -3.27
CA ALA A 37 6.07 13.91 -3.97
C ALA A 37 6.76 14.95 -3.07
N GLY A 38 6.37 15.09 -1.79
CA GLY A 38 6.87 16.13 -0.90
C GLY A 38 6.44 17.55 -1.29
N LYS A 39 5.37 17.67 -2.08
CA LYS A 39 4.85 18.89 -2.70
C LYS A 39 3.52 19.36 -2.08
N GLN A 40 3.13 18.84 -0.92
CA GLN A 40 1.86 19.13 -0.26
C GLN A 40 1.59 20.60 0.10
N LYS A 41 2.60 21.48 0.04
CA LYS A 41 2.47 22.93 0.27
C LYS A 41 2.53 23.76 -1.01
N ASP A 42 2.83 23.14 -2.15
CA ASP A 42 3.10 23.77 -3.43
C ASP A 42 1.81 23.80 -4.27
N SER A 43 0.95 24.80 -4.02
CA SER A 43 -0.42 24.84 -4.56
C SER A 43 -0.47 24.86 -6.10
N ALA A 44 0.48 25.57 -6.73
CA ALA A 44 0.57 25.65 -8.18
C ALA A 44 1.00 24.31 -8.78
N TRP A 45 2.02 23.67 -8.20
CA TRP A 45 2.46 22.36 -8.66
C TRP A 45 1.35 21.30 -8.57
N ILE A 46 0.53 21.34 -7.51
CA ILE A 46 -0.57 20.38 -7.37
C ILE A 46 -1.68 20.65 -8.39
N ALA A 47 -1.96 21.92 -8.70
CA ALA A 47 -2.92 22.29 -9.72
C ALA A 47 -2.48 21.83 -11.11
N ASP A 48 -1.20 22.06 -11.47
CA ASP A 48 -0.59 21.58 -12.72
C ASP A 48 -0.64 20.06 -12.81
N PHE A 49 -0.43 19.37 -11.68
CA PHE A 49 -0.57 17.92 -11.62
C PHE A 49 -2.01 17.46 -11.80
N ALA A 50 -3.00 18.18 -11.26
CA ALA A 50 -4.40 17.79 -11.32
C ALA A 50 -5.05 17.99 -12.70
N TYR A 51 -4.58 18.99 -13.46
CA TYR A 51 -5.17 19.39 -14.75
C TYR A 51 -5.38 18.25 -15.77
N PRO A 52 -4.39 17.38 -16.05
CA PRO A 52 -4.51 16.34 -17.08
C PRO A 52 -5.58 15.28 -16.80
N PHE A 53 -6.14 15.28 -15.58
CA PHE A 53 -7.07 14.28 -15.09
C PHE A 53 -8.54 14.70 -15.18
N PHE A 54 -8.80 15.97 -15.50
CA PHE A 54 -10.15 16.44 -15.79
C PHE A 54 -10.58 15.93 -17.16
N SER A 55 -11.79 15.41 -17.24
CA SER A 55 -12.37 14.89 -18.49
C SER A 55 -13.87 15.20 -18.55
N ARG A 56 -14.45 15.05 -19.74
CA ARG A 56 -15.89 15.21 -19.98
C ARG A 56 -16.42 16.53 -19.37
N ASN A 57 -17.42 16.45 -18.49
CA ASN A 57 -18.08 17.61 -17.90
C ASN A 57 -17.15 18.37 -16.96
N ALA A 58 -16.23 17.67 -16.27
CA ALA A 58 -15.27 18.30 -15.39
C ALA A 58 -14.22 19.12 -16.14
N LEU A 59 -13.84 18.72 -17.36
CA LEU A 59 -12.92 19.51 -18.20
C LEU A 59 -13.58 20.79 -18.71
N VAL A 60 -14.81 20.70 -19.22
CA VAL A 60 -15.56 21.90 -19.67
C VAL A 60 -15.74 22.88 -18.51
N TRP A 61 -16.09 22.37 -17.33
CA TRP A 61 -16.20 23.18 -16.12
C TRP A 61 -14.86 23.82 -15.71
N TYR A 62 -13.75 23.09 -15.81
CA TYR A 62 -12.42 23.59 -15.44
C TYR A 62 -11.99 24.77 -16.33
N GLU A 63 -12.19 24.65 -17.64
CA GLU A 63 -11.85 25.69 -18.63
C GLU A 63 -12.67 26.99 -18.43
N ASP A 64 -13.87 26.89 -17.85
CA ASP A 64 -14.73 28.05 -17.53
C ASP A 64 -14.31 28.78 -16.23
N LEU A 65 -13.35 28.25 -15.45
CA LEU A 65 -12.85 28.89 -14.22
C LEU A 65 -11.86 30.02 -14.52
N ASP A 66 -11.79 31.00 -13.62
CA ASP A 66 -10.75 32.03 -13.67
C ASP A 66 -9.33 31.41 -13.55
N GLU A 67 -8.37 31.97 -14.28
CA GLU A 67 -6.96 31.54 -14.27
C GLU A 67 -6.36 31.52 -12.86
N GLY A 68 -6.77 32.43 -11.98
CA GLY A 68 -6.34 32.45 -10.58
C GLY A 68 -6.88 31.27 -9.74
N ILE A 69 -8.02 30.69 -10.12
CA ILE A 69 -8.58 29.49 -9.49
C ILE A 69 -7.92 28.24 -10.08
N GLN A 70 -7.70 28.22 -11.40
CA GLN A 70 -7.05 27.11 -12.09
C GLN A 70 -5.63 26.85 -11.57
N ASN A 71 -4.88 27.90 -11.21
CA ASN A 71 -3.48 27.81 -10.76
C ASN A 71 -3.30 27.65 -9.24
N ASP A 72 -4.37 27.61 -8.44
CA ASP A 72 -4.28 27.41 -6.99
C ASP A 72 -5.11 26.21 -6.56
N TRP A 73 -4.43 25.12 -6.20
CA TRP A 73 -5.07 23.89 -5.75
C TRP A 73 -6.05 24.08 -4.57
N LYS A 74 -5.81 25.05 -3.67
CA LYS A 74 -6.74 25.31 -2.55
C LYS A 74 -8.04 25.93 -3.04
N LEU A 75 -7.98 26.80 -4.04
CA LEU A 75 -9.16 27.41 -4.65
C LEU A 75 -9.87 26.39 -5.54
N LEU A 76 -9.12 25.66 -6.35
CA LEU A 76 -9.63 24.61 -7.22
C LEU A 76 -10.37 23.53 -6.42
N LYS A 77 -9.78 23.03 -5.32
CA LYS A 77 -10.44 22.06 -4.42
C LYS A 77 -11.79 22.56 -3.89
N ARG A 78 -11.87 23.84 -3.52
CA ARG A 78 -13.13 24.44 -3.04
C ARG A 78 -14.16 24.56 -4.17
N ALA A 79 -13.71 24.90 -5.37
CA ALA A 79 -14.56 24.98 -6.55
C ALA A 79 -15.12 23.59 -6.94
N ILE A 80 -14.28 22.55 -6.95
CA ILE A 80 -14.69 21.15 -7.23
C ILE A 80 -15.78 20.72 -6.24
N LEU A 81 -15.55 20.92 -4.94
CA LEU A 81 -16.53 20.56 -3.92
C LEU A 81 -17.82 21.38 -4.10
N ALA A 82 -17.73 22.67 -4.38
CA ALA A 82 -18.91 23.52 -4.53
C ALA A 82 -19.80 23.13 -5.74
N GLU A 83 -19.20 22.71 -6.85
CA GLU A 83 -19.93 22.36 -8.07
C GLU A 83 -20.51 20.94 -7.98
N PHE A 84 -19.66 19.95 -7.65
CA PHE A 84 -20.00 18.54 -7.81
C PHE A 84 -20.58 17.88 -6.55
N THR A 85 -20.48 18.52 -5.37
CA THR A 85 -21.17 18.03 -4.16
C THR A 85 -22.49 18.75 -3.88
N ARG A 86 -22.77 19.89 -4.54
CA ARG A 86 -24.02 20.65 -4.37
C ARG A 86 -25.17 20.12 -5.24
N ARG A 87 -24.88 19.36 -6.31
CA ARG A 87 -25.89 18.78 -7.21
C ARG A 87 -26.63 17.55 -6.66
N GLN A 88 -26.57 17.28 -5.36
CA GLN A 88 -27.54 16.38 -4.72
C GLN A 88 -28.90 17.08 -4.69
N PRO A 89 -29.95 16.55 -5.37
CA PRO A 89 -31.29 17.08 -5.19
C PRO A 89 -31.70 16.81 -3.74
N ALA A 90 -31.86 17.88 -2.96
CA ALA A 90 -32.62 17.76 -1.72
C ALA A 90 -34.01 17.19 -2.09
N PRO A 91 -34.50 16.15 -1.40
CA PRO A 91 -35.89 15.72 -1.57
C PRO A 91 -36.80 16.91 -1.23
N SER A 92 -37.46 17.44 -2.25
CA SER A 92 -38.39 18.56 -2.16
C SER A 92 -39.78 18.11 -1.75
N THR A 93 -40.57 19.07 -1.24
CA THR A 93 -42.01 19.09 -0.90
C THR A 93 -42.39 18.53 0.48
N VAL A 94 -42.99 19.27 1.44
CA VAL A 94 -44.02 20.35 1.36
C VAL A 94 -43.90 21.35 2.54
N PRO A 95 -44.22 22.65 2.38
CA PRO A 95 -44.35 23.60 3.50
C PRO A 95 -45.77 23.60 4.10
N SER A 96 -45.88 23.45 5.43
CA SER A 96 -47.11 23.80 6.16
C SER A 96 -46.78 24.75 7.32
N ALA A 97 -47.20 26.00 7.15
CA ALA A 97 -47.35 27.04 8.19
C ALA A 97 -48.21 26.53 9.38
N ALA A 98 -48.15 26.98 10.64
CA ALA A 98 -47.46 28.03 11.42
C ALA A 98 -47.63 27.66 12.95
N PRO A 99 -47.57 28.58 13.95
CA PRO A 99 -46.36 29.14 14.58
C PRO A 99 -46.24 28.93 16.12
N ALA A 100 -45.04 29.27 16.62
CA ALA A 100 -44.68 29.78 17.96
C ALA A 100 -44.78 28.89 19.23
N GLY A 101 -43.61 28.59 19.80
CA GLY A 101 -43.39 28.25 21.21
C GLY A 101 -41.91 28.43 21.59
N PRO A 102 -41.57 29.02 22.75
CA PRO A 102 -40.20 29.43 23.05
C PRO A 102 -39.29 28.27 23.50
N ARG A 103 -37.99 28.49 23.27
CA ARG A 103 -36.83 27.63 23.53
C ARG A 103 -36.71 27.16 24.99
N LEU A 104 -36.16 25.96 25.19
CA LEU A 104 -34.88 25.70 25.89
C LEU A 104 -34.72 24.19 26.16
N SER A 105 -33.69 23.57 25.57
CA SER A 105 -32.74 22.66 26.24
C SER A 105 -31.98 21.87 25.18
N SER A 106 -30.74 22.28 24.93
CA SER A 106 -29.69 21.51 24.29
C SER A 106 -29.52 20.19 25.04
N ARG A 107 -29.92 19.09 24.39
CA ARG A 107 -29.52 17.75 24.78
C ARG A 107 -28.66 17.22 23.65
N ASP A 108 -27.36 17.44 23.79
CA ASP A 108 -26.34 16.83 22.95
C ASP A 108 -26.52 15.32 23.03
N THR A 109 -26.95 14.73 21.92
CA THR A 109 -26.85 13.29 21.71
C THR A 109 -25.42 13.06 21.23
N PRO A 110 -24.60 12.23 21.91
CA PRO A 110 -23.29 11.90 21.37
C PRO A 110 -23.48 11.28 19.99
N ALA A 111 -22.91 11.91 18.97
CA ALA A 111 -22.82 11.31 17.65
C ALA A 111 -22.14 9.95 17.80
N ALA A 112 -22.75 8.89 17.26
CA ALA A 112 -22.12 7.59 17.17
C ALA A 112 -20.77 7.76 16.44
N PRO A 113 -19.67 7.16 16.95
CA PRO A 113 -18.38 7.23 16.28
C PRO A 113 -18.52 6.71 14.83
N PRO A 114 -17.82 7.31 13.86
CA PRO A 114 -17.82 6.83 12.48
C PRO A 114 -17.42 5.34 12.46
N PRO A 115 -17.98 4.53 11.54
CA PRO A 115 -17.55 3.14 11.40
C PRO A 115 -16.02 3.11 11.21
N PRO A 116 -15.30 2.28 11.96
CA PRO A 116 -13.85 2.20 11.83
C PRO A 116 -13.52 1.83 10.38
N ALA A 117 -12.62 2.61 9.76
CA ALA A 117 -12.09 2.28 8.45
C ALA A 117 -11.56 0.84 8.48
N PRO A 118 -11.75 0.05 7.40
CA PRO A 118 -11.23 -1.31 7.35
C PRO A 118 -9.71 -1.26 7.57
N THR A 119 -9.27 -1.75 8.72
CA THR A 119 -7.87 -1.74 9.15
C THR A 119 -7.04 -2.79 8.43
N LYS A 120 -7.73 -3.80 7.93
CA LYS A 120 -7.19 -5.00 7.30
C LYS A 120 -7.40 -4.91 5.80
N MET A 121 -6.31 -5.09 5.05
CA MET A 121 -6.32 -5.14 3.60
C MET A 121 -5.81 -6.51 3.14
N ILE A 122 -6.41 -7.05 2.10
CA ILE A 122 -5.94 -8.27 1.45
C ILE A 122 -5.07 -7.85 0.26
N GLY A 123 -3.97 -8.55 -0.01
CA GLY A 123 -2.98 -8.14 -1.00
C GLY A 123 -1.96 -9.23 -1.36
N HIS A 124 -1.07 -8.90 -2.29
CA HIS A 124 0.08 -9.70 -2.67
C HIS A 124 1.38 -9.03 -2.23
N ILE A 125 2.47 -9.81 -2.12
CA ILE A 125 3.81 -9.23 -1.97
C ILE A 125 4.53 -9.27 -3.31
N ARG A 126 4.80 -8.09 -3.86
CA ARG A 126 5.67 -7.90 -5.00
C ARG A 126 7.13 -7.82 -4.54
N LEU A 127 8.02 -8.42 -5.32
CA LEU A 127 9.47 -8.35 -5.13
C LEU A 127 10.08 -7.57 -6.29
N ALA A 128 11.02 -6.70 -5.96
CA ALA A 128 11.82 -5.96 -6.92
C ALA A 128 13.29 -5.97 -6.50
N SER A 129 14.20 -6.16 -7.46
CA SER A 129 15.62 -5.90 -7.27
C SER A 129 16.02 -4.60 -7.96
N GLU A 130 16.88 -3.80 -7.32
CA GLU A 130 17.44 -2.60 -7.95
C GLU A 130 18.55 -2.93 -8.95
N VAL A 131 19.20 -4.08 -8.79
CA VAL A 131 20.42 -4.46 -9.53
C VAL A 131 20.12 -5.47 -10.64
N SER A 132 19.06 -6.25 -10.50
CA SER A 132 18.66 -7.24 -11.49
C SER A 132 17.22 -7.01 -11.97
N ASN A 133 16.89 -7.54 -13.14
CA ASN A 133 15.51 -7.55 -13.64
C ASN A 133 14.62 -8.58 -12.90
N CYS A 134 14.98 -8.95 -11.67
CA CYS A 134 14.19 -9.84 -10.84
C CYS A 134 12.99 -9.05 -10.28
N VAL A 135 11.88 -9.13 -11.00
CA VAL A 135 10.57 -8.60 -10.60
C VAL A 135 9.58 -9.76 -10.62
N GLY A 136 8.78 -9.86 -9.56
CA GLY A 136 7.78 -10.92 -9.44
C GLY A 136 6.99 -10.83 -8.16
N TYR A 137 6.34 -11.91 -7.79
CA TYR A 137 5.48 -12.03 -6.63
C TYR A 137 5.93 -13.16 -5.71
N LEU A 138 5.65 -13.01 -4.41
CA LEU A 138 5.91 -14.06 -3.44
C LEU A 138 4.83 -15.12 -3.59
N THR A 139 5.25 -16.34 -3.89
CA THR A 139 4.38 -17.51 -3.79
C THR A 139 5.00 -18.50 -2.82
N VAL A 140 4.15 -19.06 -1.95
CA VAL A 140 4.50 -20.10 -1.01
C VAL A 140 3.57 -21.27 -1.27
N PRO A 141 4.02 -22.31 -2.00
CA PRO A 141 3.17 -23.41 -2.40
C PRO A 141 2.68 -24.20 -1.17
N GLU A 142 1.45 -24.69 -1.25
CA GLU A 142 0.85 -25.52 -0.19
C GLU A 142 1.50 -26.91 -0.13
N THR A 143 1.92 -27.39 -1.30
CA THR A 143 2.62 -28.66 -1.49
C THR A 143 4.11 -28.52 -1.25
N TRP A 144 4.75 -29.60 -0.81
CA TRP A 144 6.20 -29.66 -0.68
C TRP A 144 6.93 -29.33 -2.00
N PRO A 145 8.07 -28.60 -1.97
CA PRO A 145 8.62 -27.89 -0.82
C PRO A 145 7.82 -26.61 -0.54
N ARG A 146 7.36 -26.41 0.71
CA ARG A 146 6.59 -25.23 1.17
C ARG A 146 7.44 -23.95 1.27
N LEU A 147 8.43 -23.81 0.38
CA LEU A 147 9.41 -22.75 0.34
C LEU A 147 8.87 -21.55 -0.43
N GLY A 148 9.03 -20.35 0.13
CA GLY A 148 8.73 -19.11 -0.55
C GLY A 148 9.66 -18.90 -1.74
N VAL A 149 9.06 -18.79 -2.91
CA VAL A 149 9.76 -18.58 -4.18
C VAL A 149 9.21 -17.35 -4.89
N VAL A 150 10.01 -16.81 -5.81
CA VAL A 150 9.57 -15.75 -6.72
C VAL A 150 8.82 -16.39 -7.90
N CYS A 151 7.58 -15.94 -8.16
CA CYS A 151 6.83 -16.24 -9.39
C CYS A 151 6.65 -14.98 -10.23
N ALA A 152 6.55 -15.14 -11.55
CA ALA A 152 6.31 -14.01 -12.46
C ALA A 152 4.80 -13.65 -12.57
N ASN A 153 3.92 -14.62 -12.28
CA ASN A 153 2.49 -14.52 -12.48
C ASN A 153 1.77 -14.18 -11.17
N ILE A 154 1.07 -13.05 -11.12
CA ILE A 154 0.30 -12.61 -9.95
C ILE A 154 -0.79 -13.61 -9.55
N ASN A 155 -1.35 -14.35 -10.51
CA ASN A 155 -2.38 -15.36 -10.23
C ASN A 155 -1.84 -16.58 -9.47
N GLU A 156 -0.51 -16.76 -9.48
CA GLU A 156 0.17 -17.80 -8.69
C GLU A 156 0.71 -17.25 -7.36
N ALA A 157 0.58 -15.95 -7.11
CA ALA A 157 1.07 -15.30 -5.91
C ALA A 157 0.24 -15.70 -4.70
N SER A 158 0.90 -15.81 -3.55
CA SER A 158 0.20 -15.99 -2.28
C SER A 158 -0.53 -14.70 -1.89
N VAL A 159 -1.63 -14.87 -1.17
CA VAL A 159 -2.44 -13.78 -0.63
C VAL A 159 -2.06 -13.52 0.83
N PHE A 160 -2.02 -12.24 1.19
CA PHE A 160 -1.62 -11.75 2.50
C PHE A 160 -2.65 -10.78 3.04
N GLU A 161 -2.83 -10.80 4.35
CA GLU A 161 -3.61 -9.82 5.08
C GLU A 161 -2.65 -8.84 5.77
N ALA A 162 -2.79 -7.56 5.48
CA ALA A 162 -2.05 -6.47 6.11
C ALA A 162 -2.96 -5.71 7.08
N ASP A 163 -2.55 -5.60 8.35
CA ASP A 163 -3.10 -4.60 9.26
C ASP A 163 -2.28 -3.32 9.11
N ILE A 164 -2.86 -2.32 8.44
CA ILE A 164 -2.17 -1.08 8.10
C ILE A 164 -1.93 -0.21 9.34
N LEU A 165 -2.83 -0.24 10.33
CA LEU A 165 -2.66 0.52 11.57
C LEU A 165 -1.71 -0.20 12.52
N GLY A 166 -1.82 -1.53 12.61
CA GLY A 166 -0.87 -2.38 13.33
C GLY A 166 0.51 -2.43 12.67
N ARG A 167 0.60 -2.02 11.40
CA ARG A 167 1.78 -2.16 10.53
C ARG A 167 2.28 -3.59 10.47
N THR A 168 1.38 -4.56 10.47
CA THR A 168 1.70 -5.98 10.44
C THR A 168 1.18 -6.64 9.17
N LEU A 169 1.87 -7.68 8.73
CA LEU A 169 1.47 -8.53 7.62
C LEU A 169 1.42 -9.98 8.11
N THR A 170 0.35 -10.68 7.74
CA THR A 170 0.13 -12.11 8.03
C THR A 170 -0.30 -12.86 6.77
N GLY A 171 0.19 -14.07 6.57
CA GLY A 171 -0.26 -14.95 5.48
C GLY A 171 -1.59 -15.65 5.78
N GLU A 172 -2.28 -16.10 4.74
CA GLU A 172 -3.56 -16.83 4.82
C GLU A 172 -3.39 -18.26 5.39
N GLU A 173 -4.19 -18.55 6.42
CA GLU A 173 -4.43 -19.83 7.15
C GLU A 173 -3.24 -20.69 7.62
N ASP A 174 -2.01 -20.36 7.27
CA ASP A 174 -0.79 -20.93 7.83
C ASP A 174 0.28 -19.83 7.83
N SER A 175 0.61 -19.30 9.01
CA SER A 175 1.52 -18.16 9.14
C SER A 175 2.82 -18.39 8.37
N LEU A 176 3.26 -17.41 7.58
CA LEU A 176 4.60 -17.47 6.99
C LEU A 176 5.64 -17.38 8.10
N VAL A 177 6.52 -18.35 8.13
CA VAL A 177 7.60 -18.40 9.12
C VAL A 177 8.94 -18.29 8.42
N THR A 178 9.86 -17.58 9.05
CA THR A 178 11.26 -17.66 8.67
C THR A 178 11.91 -18.80 9.47
N LEU A 179 12.44 -19.80 8.78
CA LEU A 179 13.21 -20.89 9.40
C LEU A 179 14.71 -20.67 9.15
N PRO A 180 15.57 -20.73 10.17
CA PRO A 180 17.01 -20.65 9.97
C PRO A 180 17.52 -21.87 9.18
N ASN A 181 18.51 -21.64 8.33
CA ASN A 181 19.25 -22.72 7.68
C ASN A 181 20.21 -23.38 8.68
N GLY A 182 19.75 -24.44 9.35
CA GLY A 182 20.53 -25.20 10.32
C GLY A 182 19.71 -25.57 11.55
N LEU A 183 19.92 -26.79 12.07
CA LEU A 183 19.22 -27.27 13.27
C LEU A 183 19.66 -26.45 14.50
N GLY A 184 18.93 -25.39 14.83
CA GLY A 184 19.06 -24.64 16.09
C GLY A 184 19.91 -23.37 16.04
N GLU A 185 20.32 -22.91 14.86
CA GLU A 185 21.11 -21.68 14.74
C GLU A 185 20.22 -20.43 14.69
N SER A 186 20.45 -19.50 15.59
CA SER A 186 19.84 -18.16 15.52
C SER A 186 20.49 -17.35 14.40
N LEU A 187 19.71 -16.47 13.76
CA LEU A 187 20.21 -15.50 12.79
C LEU A 187 20.90 -14.35 13.55
N PHE A 188 22.20 -14.51 13.79
CA PHE A 188 23.03 -13.49 14.44
C PHE A 188 23.72 -12.60 13.41
N PRO A 189 23.67 -11.26 13.57
CA PRO A 189 24.43 -10.32 12.74
C PRO A 189 25.91 -10.70 12.67
N GLY A 190 26.52 -10.59 11.48
CA GLY A 190 27.92 -10.91 11.24
C GLY A 190 28.21 -12.40 10.95
N THR A 191 27.21 -13.25 10.84
CA THR A 191 27.34 -14.65 10.36
C THR A 191 26.95 -14.75 8.88
N ASN A 192 27.27 -15.88 8.23
CA ASN A 192 26.77 -16.20 6.89
C ASN A 192 25.43 -16.96 6.95
N ASN A 193 24.81 -17.01 8.13
CA ASN A 193 23.56 -17.71 8.33
C ASN A 193 22.43 -16.95 7.65
N TYR A 194 21.46 -17.70 7.16
CA TYR A 194 20.30 -17.15 6.48
C TYR A 194 19.08 -17.99 6.79
N GLY A 195 17.90 -17.36 6.77
CA GLY A 195 16.62 -18.03 6.89
C GLY A 195 15.96 -18.25 5.54
N TYR A 196 14.98 -19.13 5.51
CA TYR A 196 14.07 -19.33 4.39
C TYR A 196 12.67 -18.92 4.82
N ILE A 197 11.93 -18.28 3.92
CA ILE A 197 10.49 -18.07 4.12
C ILE A 197 9.79 -19.38 3.77
N VAL A 198 9.00 -19.93 4.69
CA VAL A 198 8.21 -21.14 4.45
C VAL A 198 6.81 -20.99 5.04
N ARG A 199 5.87 -21.82 4.58
CA ARG A 199 4.58 -21.95 5.26
C ARG A 199 4.76 -22.67 6.59
N SER A 200 4.16 -22.15 7.67
CA SER A 200 4.09 -22.89 8.93
C SER A 200 3.45 -24.26 8.66
N SER A 201 3.97 -25.30 9.32
CA SER A 201 3.36 -26.62 9.32
C SER A 201 3.53 -27.19 10.71
N SER A 202 2.59 -28.01 11.15
CA SER A 202 2.69 -28.75 12.41
C SER A 202 3.93 -29.68 12.45
N GLU A 203 4.53 -29.98 11.30
CA GLU A 203 5.71 -30.84 11.16
C GLU A 203 7.03 -30.07 11.28
N ASN A 204 7.01 -28.73 11.23
CA ASN A 204 8.22 -27.92 11.35
C ASN A 204 8.72 -27.94 12.81
N ARG A 205 9.62 -28.87 13.14
CA ARG A 205 10.26 -28.99 14.46
C ARG A 205 11.24 -27.85 14.78
N ALA A 206 11.57 -27.00 13.81
CA ALA A 206 12.48 -25.89 14.00
C ALA A 206 11.79 -24.76 14.77
N LYS A 207 12.53 -24.12 15.70
CA LYS A 207 12.04 -22.96 16.42
C LYS A 207 11.76 -21.83 15.42
N GLN A 208 10.49 -21.50 15.26
CA GLN A 208 10.01 -20.41 14.41
C GLN A 208 10.67 -19.10 14.81
N TRP A 209 11.24 -18.37 13.85
CA TRP A 209 11.93 -17.12 14.15
C TRP A 209 10.98 -15.92 14.22
N SER A 210 9.99 -15.88 13.33
CA SER A 210 8.99 -14.81 13.24
C SER A 210 7.79 -15.28 12.41
N SER A 211 6.57 -14.93 12.81
CA SER A 211 5.32 -15.00 12.00
C SER A 211 4.79 -13.65 11.55
N THR A 212 5.35 -12.56 12.07
CA THR A 212 4.79 -11.21 11.91
C THR A 212 5.79 -10.32 11.22
N TRP A 213 5.41 -9.78 10.06
CA TRP A 213 6.27 -8.92 9.28
C TRP A 213 5.75 -7.50 9.41
N SER A 214 6.62 -6.50 9.39
CA SER A 214 6.22 -5.09 9.51
C SER A 214 6.19 -4.39 8.16
N ILE A 215 5.20 -3.52 7.97
CA ILE A 215 5.04 -2.72 6.76
C ILE A 215 5.40 -1.26 7.06
N GLY A 216 6.28 -0.69 6.24
CA GLY A 216 6.65 0.71 6.25
C GLY A 216 5.53 1.60 5.69
N GLY A 217 5.11 2.60 6.47
CA GLY A 217 3.91 3.38 6.18
C GLY A 217 3.94 4.33 4.97
N HIS A 218 5.09 4.52 4.29
CA HIS A 218 5.21 5.46 3.17
C HIS A 218 5.26 4.78 1.78
N SER A 219 5.52 3.47 1.74
CA SER A 219 5.79 2.76 0.47
C SER A 219 5.22 1.34 0.43
N ASN A 220 4.42 0.97 1.44
CA ASN A 220 3.97 -0.40 1.70
C ASN A 220 5.12 -1.42 1.65
N THR A 221 6.35 -0.98 1.90
CA THR A 221 7.53 -1.84 1.85
C THR A 221 7.52 -2.72 3.09
N VAL A 222 7.77 -4.01 2.94
CA VAL A 222 8.02 -4.89 4.08
C VAL A 222 9.41 -4.52 4.63
N THR A 223 9.44 -3.89 5.81
CA THR A 223 10.66 -3.29 6.36
C THR A 223 11.38 -4.18 7.36
N SER A 224 10.67 -5.09 8.02
CA SER A 224 11.25 -5.85 9.13
C SER A 224 10.49 -7.12 9.46
N LEU A 225 11.20 -8.04 10.12
CA LEU A 225 10.62 -9.21 10.77
C LEU A 225 10.53 -8.94 12.28
N LEU A 226 9.38 -9.21 12.88
CA LEU A 226 9.17 -9.11 14.33
C LEU A 226 9.44 -10.48 14.95
N GLN A 227 10.50 -10.60 15.74
CA GLN A 227 10.79 -11.83 16.47
C GLN A 227 9.76 -12.09 17.57
N GLU A 228 9.64 -13.35 17.97
CA GLU A 228 8.92 -13.76 19.18
C GLU A 228 9.50 -13.00 20.40
N GLY A 229 8.73 -12.09 20.97
CA GLY A 229 9.19 -11.15 22.01
C GLY A 229 9.29 -9.67 21.60
N GLY A 230 8.87 -9.32 20.37
CA GLY A 230 8.68 -7.94 19.92
C GLY A 230 9.95 -7.23 19.45
N ARG A 231 11.08 -7.93 19.33
CA ARG A 231 12.30 -7.36 18.75
C ARG A 231 12.14 -7.27 17.24
N GLN A 232 12.30 -6.06 16.71
CA GLN A 232 12.28 -5.79 15.28
C GLN A 232 13.67 -6.02 14.70
N CYS A 233 13.75 -6.74 13.58
CA CYS A 233 14.97 -6.85 12.79
C CYS A 233 14.70 -6.29 11.39
N ASP A 234 15.51 -5.33 10.94
CA ASP A 234 15.48 -4.82 9.58
C ASP A 234 15.82 -5.98 8.63
N ALA A 235 14.77 -6.57 8.06
CA ALA A 235 14.90 -7.76 7.25
C ALA A 235 15.30 -7.32 5.86
N LYS A 236 16.46 -7.81 5.42
CA LYS A 236 16.87 -7.74 4.03
C LYS A 236 16.57 -9.09 3.40
N PHE A 237 16.09 -9.07 2.16
CA PHE A 237 15.74 -10.28 1.43
C PHE A 237 16.70 -10.43 0.27
N VAL A 238 17.04 -11.67 -0.06
CA VAL A 238 17.85 -12.00 -1.24
C VAL A 238 17.23 -13.17 -1.99
N ALA A 239 17.41 -13.20 -3.31
CA ALA A 239 17.05 -14.35 -4.14
C ALA A 239 18.18 -14.68 -5.11
N ASP A 240 18.25 -15.96 -5.50
CA ASP A 240 19.16 -16.43 -6.54
C ASP A 240 18.76 -15.80 -7.89
N THR A 241 19.71 -15.37 -8.69
CA THR A 241 19.44 -14.73 -9.99
C THR A 241 19.39 -15.72 -11.15
N PHE A 242 19.79 -16.98 -10.95
CA PHE A 242 20.00 -17.95 -12.02
C PHE A 242 18.90 -18.99 -12.20
N VAL A 243 17.91 -19.06 -11.31
CA VAL A 243 16.93 -20.16 -11.29
C VAL A 243 15.50 -19.64 -11.47
N HIS A 244 14.76 -20.22 -12.43
CA HIS A 244 13.31 -20.02 -12.46
C HIS A 244 12.71 -20.66 -11.19
N ARG A 245 12.03 -19.86 -10.35
CA ARG A 245 11.63 -20.19 -8.95
C ARG A 245 12.77 -20.16 -7.93
N SER A 246 13.51 -19.07 -7.91
CA SER A 246 14.46 -18.79 -6.83
C SER A 246 13.75 -18.72 -5.49
N GLY A 247 14.25 -19.49 -4.52
CA GLY A 247 13.89 -19.32 -3.12
C GLY A 247 14.24 -17.91 -2.63
N ILE A 248 13.47 -17.43 -1.66
CA ILE A 248 13.74 -16.15 -1.00
C ILE A 248 14.38 -16.44 0.35
N PHE A 249 15.49 -15.76 0.59
CA PHE A 249 16.33 -15.97 1.75
C PHE A 249 16.44 -14.69 2.57
N VAL A 250 16.62 -14.83 3.88
CA VAL A 250 16.78 -13.72 4.83
C VAL A 250 18.15 -13.85 5.48
N PRO A 251 19.21 -13.21 4.95
CA PRO A 251 20.53 -13.25 5.55
C PRO A 251 20.56 -12.51 6.89
N ALA A 252 21.38 -13.01 7.82
CA ALA A 252 21.64 -12.30 9.06
C ALA A 252 22.50 -11.03 8.86
N ASP A 253 23.31 -11.00 7.79
CA ASP A 253 24.07 -9.84 7.32
C ASP A 253 24.10 -9.85 5.78
N ILE A 254 23.41 -8.89 5.15
CA ILE A 254 23.24 -8.86 3.70
C ILE A 254 24.58 -8.63 2.97
N HIS A 255 25.45 -7.77 3.49
CA HIS A 255 26.69 -7.41 2.82
C HIS A 255 27.66 -8.58 2.86
N LYS A 256 27.77 -9.23 4.02
CA LYS A 256 28.60 -10.41 4.19
C LYS A 256 28.08 -11.60 3.37
N PHE A 257 26.77 -11.80 3.34
CA PHE A 257 26.15 -12.85 2.54
C PHE A 257 26.40 -12.64 1.04
N LEU A 258 26.13 -11.45 0.50
CA LEU A 258 26.34 -11.15 -0.92
C LEU A 258 27.82 -11.20 -1.32
N ALA A 259 28.74 -10.83 -0.42
CA ALA A 259 30.18 -10.98 -0.67
C ALA A 259 30.60 -12.45 -0.79
N GLY A 260 29.99 -13.36 -0.02
CA GLY A 260 30.26 -14.80 -0.09
C GLY A 260 29.47 -15.54 -1.17
N ALA A 261 28.40 -14.94 -1.70
CA ALA A 261 27.47 -15.57 -2.61
C ALA A 261 27.00 -14.59 -3.72
N PRO A 262 27.86 -14.27 -4.70
CA PRO A 262 27.60 -13.21 -5.70
C PRO A 262 26.46 -13.56 -6.68
N ARG A 263 25.97 -14.80 -6.68
CA ARG A 263 24.81 -15.23 -7.49
C ARG A 263 23.47 -14.72 -6.95
N TYR A 264 23.44 -14.22 -5.72
CA TYR A 264 22.24 -13.69 -5.10
C TYR A 264 22.14 -12.19 -5.31
N THR A 265 20.93 -11.67 -5.37
CA THR A 265 20.65 -10.23 -5.43
C THR A 265 19.80 -9.80 -4.25
N ALA A 266 19.96 -8.55 -3.83
CA ALA A 266 19.08 -7.93 -2.85
C ALA A 266 17.68 -7.70 -3.46
N LEU A 267 16.67 -7.92 -2.63
CA LEU A 267 15.26 -7.72 -2.95
C LEU A 267 14.60 -6.75 -1.98
N THR A 268 13.71 -5.94 -2.53
CA THR A 268 12.75 -5.11 -1.79
C THR A 268 11.37 -5.74 -1.96
N LEU A 269 10.67 -5.94 -0.85
CA LEU A 269 9.32 -6.51 -0.84
C LEU A 269 8.31 -5.37 -0.66
N HIS A 270 7.25 -5.34 -1.47
CA HIS A 270 6.20 -4.34 -1.46
C HIS A 270 4.84 -5.03 -1.34
N PHE A 271 4.00 -4.61 -0.40
CA PHE A 271 2.63 -5.06 -0.29
C PHE A 271 1.73 -4.31 -1.28
N GLU A 272 1.03 -5.05 -2.14
CA GLU A 272 0.09 -4.55 -3.14
C GLU A 272 -1.33 -5.03 -2.78
N PRO A 273 -2.24 -4.14 -2.33
CA PRO A 273 -3.59 -4.54 -1.96
C PRO A 273 -4.40 -5.00 -3.19
N VAL A 274 -5.23 -6.04 -3.01
CA VAL A 274 -6.25 -6.48 -3.97
C VAL A 274 -7.48 -5.62 -3.74
N THR A 275 -7.84 -4.79 -4.72
CA THR A 275 -9.06 -3.97 -4.74
C THR A 275 -10.29 -4.76 -5.13
#